data_AF-G3B0I4-F1
#
_entry.id   AF-G3B0I4-F1
#
_cell.length_a   1.000
_cell.length_b   1.000
_cell.length_c   1.000
_cell.angle_alpha   90.00
_cell.angle_beta   90.00
_cell.angle_gamma   90.00
#
_symmetry.space_group_name_H-M   'P 1'
#
loop_
_entity.id
_entity.type
_entity.pdbx_description
1 polymer ?
#
loop_
_entity_poly.entity_id
_entity_poly.type
_entity_poly.pdbx_seq_one_letter_code
_entity_poly.pdbx_strand_id
1 'polypeptide(L)'
;MADQFPALDSIEDNLPSTDDVADSDFLSREKELVGDEFKTDQDNDILGASDDEINDFKEQFPEVDGDEQPQTYTQPVAAADEEFTSVSSSKFEGESKRLQAWKERRDLEIEQRENANRKKKEETVSKAQQTIDDFYDNYNTKKEQHAKELSKEQEEFLEKRDSFLTKGTLWDRVNDIVGEVGEVPGDGQRDKSRFKGLLKKLKGKETVPGAGGY
;
A
#
# COMPACT_ATOMS: atom_id res chain seq x y z
N MET A 1 8.62 -9.63 17.87
CA MET A 1 8.00 -10.21 16.66
C MET A 1 7.19 -11.46 16.97
N ALA A 2 7.46 -12.20 18.05
CA ALA A 2 6.60 -13.31 18.48
C ALA A 2 5.30 -12.87 19.19
N ASP A 3 5.28 -11.68 19.80
CA ASP A 3 4.07 -11.14 20.47
C ASP A 3 3.02 -10.54 19.51
N GLN A 4 3.24 -10.65 18.19
CA GLN A 4 2.34 -10.11 17.16
C GLN A 4 1.34 -11.17 16.65
N PHE A 5 1.50 -12.43 17.05
CA PHE A 5 0.62 -13.52 16.65
C PHE A 5 0.21 -14.32 17.88
N PRO A 6 -1.10 -14.63 18.05
CA PRO A 6 -1.57 -15.46 19.15
C PRO A 6 -0.96 -16.86 19.07
N ALA A 7 -0.71 -17.48 20.23
CA ALA A 7 -0.20 -18.84 20.29
C ALA A 7 -1.21 -19.80 19.67
N LEU A 8 -0.74 -20.73 18.83
CA LEU A 8 -1.59 -21.68 18.09
C LEU A 8 -2.48 -22.55 19.00
N ASP A 9 -2.07 -22.73 20.25
CA ASP A 9 -2.80 -23.45 21.31
C ASP A 9 -4.09 -22.73 21.75
N SER A 10 -4.20 -21.42 21.50
CA SER A 10 -5.39 -20.61 21.85
C SER A 10 -6.49 -20.67 20.78
N ILE A 11 -6.19 -21.18 19.58
CA ILE A 11 -7.12 -21.28 18.45
C ILE A 11 -7.96 -22.57 18.55
N GLU A 12 -7.40 -23.64 19.12
CA GLU A 12 -8.10 -24.92 19.30
C GLU A 12 -9.29 -24.83 20.27
N ASP A 13 -9.21 -23.97 21.28
CA ASP A 13 -10.26 -23.82 22.31
C ASP A 13 -11.53 -23.10 21.82
N ASN A 14 -11.51 -22.46 20.64
CA ASN A 14 -12.63 -21.68 20.11
C ASN A 14 -13.15 -22.19 18.75
N LEU A 15 -12.86 -23.45 18.39
CA LEU A 15 -13.46 -24.08 17.22
C LEU A 15 -14.93 -24.46 17.51
N PRO A 16 -15.90 -24.02 16.69
CA PRO A 16 -17.28 -24.49 16.80
C PRO A 16 -17.33 -26.01 16.58
N SER A 17 -18.20 -26.70 17.32
CA SER A 17 -18.39 -28.14 17.19
C SER A 17 -18.92 -28.47 15.79
N THR A 18 -18.49 -29.59 15.20
CA THR A 18 -18.78 -29.99 13.81
C THR A 18 -20.26 -30.01 13.43
N ASP A 19 -21.18 -30.08 14.40
CA ASP A 19 -22.63 -30.04 14.17
C ASP A 19 -23.17 -28.62 13.89
N ASP A 20 -22.53 -27.56 14.41
CA ASP A 20 -22.93 -26.16 14.16
C ASP A 20 -22.41 -25.60 12.81
N VAL A 21 -21.56 -26.38 12.13
CA VAL A 21 -20.88 -26.02 10.88
C VAL A 21 -21.77 -26.23 9.65
N ALA A 22 -22.81 -27.07 9.78
CA ALA A 22 -23.71 -27.40 8.67
C ALA A 22 -24.73 -26.31 8.38
N ASP A 23 -25.16 -25.54 9.39
CA ASP A 23 -26.25 -24.57 9.29
C ASP A 23 -25.79 -23.10 9.18
N SER A 24 -24.48 -22.84 9.32
CA SER A 24 -23.93 -21.47 9.31
C SER A 24 -23.20 -21.15 8.01
N ASP A 25 -23.55 -20.01 7.40
CA ASP A 25 -22.91 -19.52 6.17
C ASP A 25 -21.39 -19.32 6.40
N PHE A 26 -20.59 -19.77 5.43
CA PHE A 26 -19.13 -19.81 5.49
C PHE A 26 -18.54 -18.45 5.89
N LEU A 27 -19.11 -17.35 5.36
CA LEU A 27 -18.66 -15.99 5.68
C LEU A 27 -18.97 -15.59 7.14
N SER A 28 -20.09 -16.03 7.68
CA SER A 28 -20.47 -15.76 9.07
C SER A 28 -19.56 -16.52 10.04
N ARG A 29 -19.20 -17.76 9.71
CA ARG A 29 -18.28 -18.59 10.50
C ARG A 29 -16.88 -18.01 10.55
N GLU A 30 -16.31 -17.66 9.39
CA GLU A 30 -14.95 -17.09 9.34
C GLU A 30 -14.90 -15.74 10.05
N LYS A 31 -15.98 -14.94 9.98
CA LYS A 31 -16.08 -13.67 10.70
C LYS A 31 -16.12 -13.85 12.22
N GLU A 32 -16.79 -14.89 12.73
CA GLU A 32 -16.82 -15.17 14.17
C GLU A 32 -15.48 -15.70 14.69
N LEU A 33 -14.81 -16.55 13.90
CA LEU A 33 -13.53 -17.13 14.27
C LEU A 33 -12.36 -16.14 14.19
N VAL A 34 -12.33 -15.30 13.15
CA VAL A 34 -11.24 -14.35 12.88
C VAL A 34 -11.51 -12.97 13.50
N GLY A 35 -12.77 -12.66 13.80
CA GLY A 35 -13.18 -11.39 14.41
C GLY A 35 -13.03 -10.18 13.48
N ASP A 36 -12.97 -8.99 14.09
CA ASP A 36 -12.98 -7.71 13.36
C ASP A 36 -11.58 -7.21 12.97
N GLU A 37 -10.52 -7.99 13.20
CA GLU A 37 -9.12 -7.56 12.99
C GLU A 37 -8.74 -7.30 11.53
N PHE A 38 -9.47 -7.88 10.56
CA PHE A 38 -9.23 -7.69 9.13
C PHE A 38 -10.27 -6.82 8.43
N LYS A 39 -11.26 -6.30 9.15
CA LYS A 39 -12.27 -5.43 8.55
C LYS A 39 -11.65 -4.10 8.14
N THR A 40 -11.85 -3.71 6.89
CA THR A 40 -11.46 -2.40 6.38
C THR A 40 -12.70 -1.56 6.05
N ASP A 41 -12.57 -0.23 6.01
CA ASP A 41 -13.69 0.67 5.70
C ASP A 41 -14.31 0.40 4.32
N GLN A 42 -13.54 -0.19 3.39
CA GLN A 42 -13.99 -0.61 2.06
C GLN A 42 -14.84 -1.90 2.06
N ASP A 43 -14.76 -2.72 3.11
CA ASP A 43 -15.55 -3.96 3.19
C ASP A 43 -17.03 -3.66 3.38
N ASN A 44 -17.42 -2.52 3.99
CA ASN A 44 -18.83 -2.16 4.10
C ASN A 44 -19.46 -1.85 2.73
N ASP A 45 -18.68 -1.32 1.78
CA ASP A 45 -19.17 -1.05 0.43
C ASP A 45 -19.25 -2.34 -0.42
N ILE A 46 -18.40 -3.33 -0.14
CA ILE A 46 -18.36 -4.62 -0.86
C ILE A 46 -19.36 -5.62 -0.27
N LEU A 47 -19.41 -5.75 1.06
CA LEU A 47 -20.35 -6.64 1.76
C LEU A 47 -21.75 -6.01 1.90
N GLY A 48 -21.86 -4.69 1.74
CA GLY A 48 -23.13 -3.97 1.64
C GLY A 48 -23.70 -3.90 0.22
N ALA A 49 -23.00 -4.46 -0.78
CA ALA A 49 -23.53 -4.65 -2.11
C ALA A 49 -24.67 -5.69 -2.04
N SER A 50 -25.87 -5.14 -1.86
CA SER A 50 -27.21 -5.73 -1.94
C SER A 50 -27.29 -7.25 -1.95
N ASP A 51 -27.94 -7.77 -0.89
CA ASP A 51 -28.60 -9.07 -0.76
C ASP A 51 -29.26 -9.59 -2.07
N ASP A 52 -29.61 -8.67 -2.98
CA ASP A 52 -30.11 -8.93 -4.33
C ASP A 52 -29.13 -9.72 -5.23
N GLU A 53 -27.82 -9.42 -5.25
CA GLU A 53 -26.85 -10.18 -6.08
C GLU A 53 -26.64 -11.61 -5.53
N ILE A 54 -26.73 -11.76 -4.21
CA ILE A 54 -26.62 -13.07 -3.55
C ILE A 54 -27.88 -13.89 -3.79
N ASN A 55 -29.07 -13.26 -3.76
CA ASN A 55 -30.33 -13.92 -4.12
C ASN A 55 -30.36 -14.31 -5.61
N ASP A 56 -29.88 -13.47 -6.52
CA ASP A 56 -29.74 -13.80 -7.94
C ASP A 56 -28.82 -15.04 -8.16
N PHE A 57 -27.77 -15.19 -7.36
CA PHE A 57 -26.91 -16.37 -7.39
C PHE A 57 -27.63 -17.64 -6.90
N LYS A 58 -28.42 -17.54 -5.83
CA LYS A 58 -29.24 -18.64 -5.30
C LYS A 58 -30.34 -19.09 -6.28
N GLU A 59 -30.90 -18.16 -7.06
CA GLU A 59 -31.86 -18.50 -8.12
C GLU A 59 -31.19 -19.20 -9.31
N GLN A 60 -29.94 -18.85 -9.63
CA GLN A 60 -29.17 -19.47 -10.72
C GLN A 60 -28.57 -20.84 -10.34
N PHE A 61 -28.39 -21.11 -9.05
CA PHE A 61 -27.91 -22.37 -8.51
C PHE A 61 -28.85 -22.85 -7.39
N PRO A 62 -29.86 -23.67 -7.72
CA PRO A 62 -30.79 -24.20 -6.74
C PRO A 62 -30.04 -24.89 -5.60
N GLU A 63 -30.31 -24.50 -4.36
CA GLU A 63 -29.76 -25.14 -3.17
C GLU A 63 -30.16 -26.63 -3.18
N VAL A 64 -29.16 -27.51 -3.18
CA VAL A 64 -29.39 -28.94 -2.99
C VAL A 64 -29.55 -29.15 -1.49
N ASP A 65 -30.79 -29.11 -1.01
CA ASP A 65 -31.13 -29.53 0.35
C ASP A 65 -30.69 -30.99 0.53
N GLY A 66 -29.76 -31.18 1.46
CA GLY A 66 -29.04 -32.43 1.65
C GLY A 66 -29.92 -33.55 2.18
N ASP A 67 -30.03 -34.61 1.37
CA ASP A 67 -30.00 -36.00 1.83
C ASP A 67 -29.07 -36.82 0.91
N GLU A 68 -27.93 -36.25 0.52
CA GLU A 68 -26.84 -37.02 -0.08
C GLU A 68 -25.56 -36.82 0.74
N GLN A 69 -25.30 -37.79 1.60
CA GLN A 69 -24.04 -37.98 2.31
C GLN A 69 -22.85 -37.75 1.37
N PRO A 70 -21.77 -37.06 1.80
CA PRO A 70 -20.57 -36.95 0.99
C PRO A 70 -20.02 -38.36 0.74
N GLN A 71 -20.06 -38.80 -0.52
CA GLN A 71 -19.36 -40.02 -0.95
C GLN A 71 -17.87 -39.77 -0.78
N THR A 72 -17.36 -40.12 0.40
CA THR A 72 -15.94 -40.29 0.64
C THR A 72 -15.49 -41.48 -0.19
N TYR A 73 -14.79 -41.23 -1.29
CA TYR A 73 -14.12 -42.27 -2.06
C TYR A 73 -12.90 -42.77 -1.25
N THR A 74 -13.15 -43.51 -0.17
CA THR A 74 -12.15 -44.36 0.44
C THR A 74 -12.21 -45.70 -0.31
N GLN A 75 -11.13 -46.01 -1.04
CA GLN A 75 -10.98 -47.33 -1.67
C GLN A 75 -10.91 -48.41 -0.58
N PRO A 76 -11.77 -49.44 -0.61
CA PRO A 76 -11.46 -50.70 0.03
C PRO A 76 -10.60 -51.54 -0.93
N VAL A 77 -9.43 -51.95 -0.45
CA VAL A 77 -8.65 -53.02 -1.10
C VAL A 77 -9.39 -54.34 -0.84
N ALA A 78 -9.97 -54.94 -1.88
CA ALA A 78 -10.03 -56.41 -2.09
C ALA A 78 -11.06 -56.80 -3.17
N ALA A 79 -10.50 -57.29 -4.28
CA ALA A 79 -10.92 -58.45 -5.07
C ALA A 79 -12.37 -58.58 -5.60
N ALA A 80 -12.42 -58.71 -6.94
CA ALA A 80 -13.53 -59.18 -7.78
C ALA A 80 -14.71 -58.18 -7.89
N ASP A 81 -15.20 -57.79 -9.06
CA ASP A 81 -15.31 -58.50 -10.33
C ASP A 81 -15.40 -57.46 -11.47
N GLU A 82 -15.36 -57.95 -12.69
CA GLU A 82 -15.08 -57.20 -13.91
C GLU A 82 -16.18 -56.21 -14.33
N GLU A 83 -15.87 -55.39 -15.35
CA GLU A 83 -16.83 -54.65 -16.18
C GLU A 83 -17.08 -53.16 -15.87
N PHE A 84 -16.01 -52.38 -15.61
CA PHE A 84 -15.98 -51.00 -16.14
C PHE A 84 -15.32 -51.03 -17.51
N THR A 85 -16.08 -51.45 -18.52
CA THR A 85 -15.67 -51.40 -19.91
C THR A 85 -15.35 -49.96 -20.27
N SER A 86 -14.06 -49.69 -20.41
CA SER A 86 -13.53 -48.61 -21.24
C SER A 86 -14.45 -48.43 -22.44
N VAL A 87 -15.18 -47.30 -22.48
CA VAL A 87 -15.82 -46.84 -23.71
C VAL A 87 -14.70 -46.73 -24.72
N SER A 88 -14.59 -47.79 -25.53
CA SER A 88 -13.73 -47.84 -26.69
C SER A 88 -14.12 -46.62 -27.50
N SER A 89 -13.21 -45.65 -27.53
CA SER A 89 -13.18 -44.64 -28.57
C SER A 89 -13.14 -45.41 -29.87
N SER A 90 -14.33 -45.60 -30.47
CA SER A 90 -14.47 -46.04 -31.85
C SER A 90 -13.60 -45.11 -32.65
N LYS A 91 -12.44 -45.62 -33.05
CA LYS A 91 -11.45 -44.94 -33.86
C LYS A 91 -12.16 -44.66 -35.17
N PHE A 92 -12.79 -43.50 -35.29
CA PHE A 92 -13.26 -42.99 -36.56
C PHE A 92 -12.00 -42.79 -37.40
N GLU A 93 -11.68 -43.80 -38.22
CA GLU A 93 -10.56 -43.78 -39.15
C GLU A 93 -10.87 -42.75 -40.23
N GLY A 94 -10.46 -41.51 -39.95
CA GLY A 94 -10.72 -40.34 -40.77
C GLY A 94 -11.44 -39.29 -39.97
N GLU A 95 -10.71 -38.28 -39.49
CA GLU A 95 -11.33 -37.09 -38.93
C GLU A 95 -12.33 -36.53 -39.94
N SER A 96 -13.59 -36.34 -39.54
CA SER A 96 -14.58 -35.74 -40.42
C SER A 96 -14.07 -34.37 -40.90
N LYS A 97 -14.23 -34.05 -42.19
CA LYS A 97 -13.83 -32.74 -42.77
C LYS A 97 -14.34 -31.54 -41.96
N ARG A 98 -15.46 -31.70 -41.26
CA ARG A 98 -16.03 -30.69 -40.35
C ARG A 98 -15.20 -30.51 -39.07
N LEU A 99 -14.69 -31.58 -38.47
CA LEU A 99 -13.79 -31.50 -37.32
C LEU A 99 -12.46 -30.86 -37.71
N GLN A 100 -11.91 -31.21 -38.88
CA GLN A 100 -10.66 -30.60 -39.36
C GLN A 100 -10.82 -29.08 -39.56
N ALA A 101 -11.87 -28.64 -40.26
CA ALA A 101 -12.16 -27.21 -40.43
C ALA A 101 -12.43 -26.47 -39.11
N TRP A 102 -13.01 -27.16 -38.11
CA TRP A 102 -13.21 -26.59 -36.78
C TRP A 102 -11.90 -26.44 -36.01
N LYS A 103 -11.02 -27.45 -36.03
CA LYS A 103 -9.68 -27.37 -35.44
C LYS A 103 -8.88 -26.22 -36.04
N GLU A 104 -8.82 -26.13 -37.38
CA GLU A 104 -8.11 -25.05 -38.08
C GLU A 104 -8.64 -23.66 -37.69
N ARG A 105 -9.97 -23.48 -37.57
CA ARG A 105 -10.56 -22.21 -37.12
C ARG A 105 -10.23 -21.90 -35.66
N ARG A 106 -10.26 -22.90 -34.79
CA ARG A 106 -9.92 -22.77 -33.37
C ARG A 106 -8.45 -22.40 -33.20
N ASP A 107 -7.56 -23.09 -33.90
CA ASP A 107 -6.12 -22.85 -33.81
C ASP A 107 -5.76 -21.44 -34.28
N LEU A 108 -6.42 -20.96 -35.34
CA LEU A 108 -6.28 -19.58 -35.81
C LEU A 108 -6.78 -18.57 -34.76
N GLU A 109 -7.93 -18.81 -34.13
CA GLU A 109 -8.45 -17.95 -33.07
C GLU A 109 -7.54 -17.94 -31.82
N ILE A 110 -7.00 -19.11 -31.44
CA ILE A 110 -6.02 -19.23 -30.35
C ILE A 110 -4.76 -18.45 -30.71
N GLU A 111 -4.22 -18.62 -31.91
CA GLU A 111 -3.02 -17.91 -32.36
C GLU A 111 -3.22 -16.39 -32.32
N GLN A 112 -4.38 -15.89 -32.77
CA GLN A 112 -4.72 -14.46 -32.69
C GLN A 112 -4.78 -13.98 -31.23
N ARG A 113 -5.41 -14.76 -30.34
CA ARG A 113 -5.51 -14.43 -28.92
C ARG A 113 -4.14 -14.46 -28.23
N GLU A 114 -3.31 -15.45 -28.54
CA GLU A 114 -1.95 -15.56 -28.01
C GLU A 114 -1.06 -14.43 -28.50
N ASN A 115 -1.17 -14.03 -29.77
CA ASN A 115 -0.43 -12.89 -30.31
C ASN A 115 -0.86 -11.58 -29.62
N ALA A 116 -2.16 -11.36 -29.44
CA ALA A 116 -2.67 -10.21 -28.70
C ALA A 116 -2.22 -10.22 -27.23
N ASN A 117 -2.20 -11.39 -26.57
CA ASN A 117 -1.73 -11.53 -25.19
C ASN A 117 -0.22 -11.27 -25.09
N ARG A 118 0.58 -11.84 -26.00
CA ARG A 118 2.02 -11.61 -26.09
C ARG A 118 2.32 -10.13 -26.26
N LYS A 119 1.64 -9.44 -27.18
CA LYS A 119 1.79 -8.00 -27.38
C LYS A 119 1.46 -7.20 -26.11
N LYS A 120 0.35 -7.52 -25.43
CA LYS A 120 0.00 -6.87 -24.15
C LYS A 120 1.05 -7.10 -23.06
N LYS A 121 1.62 -8.30 -22.98
CA LYS A 121 2.71 -8.62 -22.04
C LYS A 121 3.95 -7.80 -22.35
N GLU A 122 4.35 -7.75 -23.62
CA GLU A 122 5.49 -6.93 -24.08
C GLU A 122 5.28 -5.44 -23.79
N GLU A 123 4.09 -4.91 -24.06
CA GLU A 123 3.72 -3.52 -23.74
C GLU A 123 3.76 -3.26 -22.23
N THR A 124 3.27 -4.20 -21.40
CA THR A 124 3.31 -4.08 -19.94
C THR A 124 4.75 -4.08 -19.43
N VAL A 125 5.60 -4.97 -19.95
CA VAL A 125 7.02 -5.03 -19.57
C VAL A 125 7.75 -3.77 -20.02
N SER A 126 7.52 -3.30 -21.25
CA SER A 126 8.13 -2.06 -21.75
C SER A 126 7.69 -0.85 -20.93
N LYS A 127 6.41 -0.78 -20.56
CA LYS A 127 5.90 0.30 -19.70
C LYS A 127 6.52 0.23 -18.31
N ALA A 128 6.65 -0.97 -17.73
CA ALA A 128 7.30 -1.15 -16.43
C ALA A 128 8.77 -0.69 -16.48
N GLN A 129 9.51 -1.02 -17.53
CA GLN A 129 10.88 -0.54 -17.73
C GLN A 129 10.95 0.98 -17.83
N GLN A 130 10.10 1.60 -18.65
CA GLN A 130 10.02 3.07 -18.76
C GLN A 130 9.69 3.72 -17.41
N THR A 131 8.76 3.16 -16.63
CA THR A 131 8.43 3.71 -15.31
C THR A 131 9.59 3.61 -14.32
N ILE A 132 10.45 2.59 -14.44
CA ILE A 132 11.65 2.46 -13.62
C ILE A 132 12.66 3.53 -14.00
N ASP A 133 12.91 3.71 -15.29
CA ASP A 133 13.84 4.73 -15.80
C ASP A 133 13.35 6.14 -15.42
N ASP A 134 12.07 6.44 -15.64
CA ASP A 134 11.43 7.70 -15.24
C ASP A 134 11.56 7.95 -13.73
N PHE A 135 11.43 6.92 -12.90
CA PHE A 135 11.58 7.06 -11.45
C PHE A 135 13.00 7.49 -11.08
N TYR A 136 14.03 6.86 -11.65
CA TYR A 136 15.41 7.20 -11.35
C TYR A 136 15.80 8.57 -11.91
N ASP A 137 15.34 8.93 -13.10
CA ASP A 137 15.59 10.25 -13.67
C ASP A 137 14.95 11.36 -12.84
N ASN A 138 13.69 11.19 -12.42
CA ASN A 138 13.00 12.13 -11.54
C ASN A 138 13.66 12.21 -10.16
N TYR A 139 14.04 11.07 -9.57
CA TYR A 139 14.71 11.04 -8.27
C TYR A 139 16.06 11.75 -8.31
N ASN A 140 16.88 11.46 -9.31
CA ASN A 140 18.19 12.07 -9.48
C ASN A 140 18.08 13.57 -9.73
N THR A 141 17.13 13.98 -10.59
CA THR A 141 16.84 15.40 -10.84
C THR A 141 16.42 16.12 -9.56
N LYS A 142 15.50 15.54 -8.78
CA LYS A 142 15.06 16.12 -7.51
C LYS A 142 16.18 16.18 -6.48
N LYS A 143 17.03 15.15 -6.41
CA LYS A 143 18.20 15.12 -5.54
C LYS A 143 19.20 16.21 -5.91
N GLU A 144 19.48 16.39 -7.20
CA GLU A 144 20.38 17.44 -7.70
C GLU A 144 19.81 18.84 -7.43
N GLN A 145 18.52 19.05 -7.70
CA GLN A 145 17.83 20.30 -7.38
C GLN A 145 17.92 20.62 -5.89
N HIS A 146 17.62 19.66 -5.02
CA HIS A 146 17.72 19.85 -3.58
C HIS A 146 19.17 20.14 -3.14
N ALA A 147 20.16 19.42 -3.68
CA ALA A 147 21.57 19.69 -3.39
C ALA A 147 21.99 21.10 -3.82
N LYS A 148 21.49 21.57 -4.97
CA LYS A 148 21.72 22.93 -5.47
C LYS A 148 21.04 23.99 -4.61
N GLU A 149 19.81 23.74 -4.18
CA GLU A 149 19.07 24.60 -3.25
C GLU A 149 19.81 24.72 -1.92
N LEU A 150 20.26 23.61 -1.33
CA LEU A 150 21.07 23.60 -0.11
C LEU A 150 22.38 24.36 -0.27
N SER A 151 23.06 24.19 -1.42
CA SER A 151 24.31 24.91 -1.71
C SER A 151 24.07 26.41 -1.80
N LYS A 152 22.96 26.82 -2.44
CA LYS A 152 22.56 28.23 -2.53
C LYS A 152 22.17 28.79 -1.17
N GLU A 153 21.38 28.06 -0.39
CA GLU A 153 20.99 28.45 0.97
C GLU A 153 22.22 28.58 1.87
N GLN A 154 23.19 27.67 1.75
CA GLN A 154 24.47 27.76 2.47
C GLN A 154 25.24 29.03 2.07
N GLU A 155 25.34 29.34 0.78
CA GLU A 155 26.00 30.57 0.30
C GLU A 155 25.28 31.83 0.81
N GLU A 156 23.96 31.87 0.71
CA GLU A 156 23.12 32.95 1.24
C GLU A 156 23.26 33.08 2.77
N PHE A 157 23.37 31.97 3.49
CA PHE A 157 23.58 31.98 4.94
C PHE A 157 24.97 32.49 5.32
N LEU A 158 26.01 32.09 4.58
CA LEU A 158 27.37 32.59 4.78
C LEU A 158 27.44 34.09 4.47
N GLU A 159 26.83 34.55 3.39
CA GLU A 159 26.74 35.98 3.06
C GLU A 159 25.95 36.75 4.12
N LYS A 160 24.80 36.23 4.58
CA LYS A 160 24.03 36.83 5.69
C LYS A 160 24.88 36.90 6.97
N ARG A 161 25.65 35.86 7.29
CA ARG A 161 26.55 35.85 8.46
C ARG A 161 27.65 36.89 8.31
N ASP A 162 28.34 36.94 7.18
CA ASP A 162 29.48 37.82 6.97
C ASP A 162 29.05 39.30 6.84
N SER A 163 27.94 39.56 6.16
CA SER A 163 27.29 40.87 6.14
C SER A 163 26.77 41.28 7.52
N PHE A 164 26.21 40.35 8.30
CA PHE A 164 25.80 40.61 9.67
C PHE A 164 26.98 40.97 10.55
N LEU A 165 28.13 40.30 10.41
CA LEU A 165 29.33 40.59 11.21
C LEU A 165 29.96 41.94 10.86
N THR A 166 29.85 42.39 9.61
CA THR A 166 30.44 43.64 9.12
C THR A 166 29.50 44.85 9.25
N LYS A 167 28.19 44.64 9.46
CA LYS A 167 27.19 45.70 9.54
C LYS A 167 27.09 46.31 10.94
N GLY A 168 27.43 47.60 11.05
CA GLY A 168 27.11 48.45 12.18
C GLY A 168 27.86 48.13 13.48
N THR A 169 27.35 48.64 14.60
CA THR A 169 27.93 48.40 15.93
C THR A 169 27.50 47.04 16.49
N LEU A 170 28.24 46.51 17.48
CA LEU A 170 27.85 45.28 18.18
C LEU A 170 26.41 45.34 18.73
N TRP A 171 25.97 46.51 19.17
CA TRP A 171 24.63 46.71 19.73
C TRP A 171 23.52 46.70 18.67
N ASP A 172 23.82 47.11 17.43
CA ASP A 172 22.88 46.99 16.31
C ASP A 172 22.62 45.51 16.01
N ARG A 173 23.69 44.72 15.95
CA ARG A 173 23.67 43.25 15.76
C ARG A 173 22.87 42.54 16.84
N VAL A 174 23.12 42.86 18.11
CA VAL A 174 22.39 42.28 19.25
C VAL A 174 20.90 42.63 19.20
N ASN A 175 20.56 43.87 18.85
CA ASN A 175 19.16 44.27 18.74
C ASN A 175 18.43 43.57 17.58
N ASP A 176 19.11 43.30 16.47
CA ASP A 176 18.55 42.57 15.33
C ASP A 176 18.33 41.09 15.68
N ILE A 177 19.29 40.41 16.32
CA ILE A 177 19.11 39.03 16.84
C ILE A 177 17.95 38.95 17.82
N VAL A 178 17.84 39.88 18.76
CA VAL A 178 16.74 39.93 19.74
C VAL A 178 15.39 40.17 19.06
N GLY A 179 15.38 40.84 17.90
CA GLY A 179 14.20 41.00 17.07
C GLY A 179 13.80 39.70 16.35
N GLU A 180 14.77 39.00 15.78
CA GLU A 180 14.58 37.78 15.00
C GLU A 180 14.22 36.55 15.85
N VAL A 181 14.85 36.41 17.03
CA VAL A 181 14.57 35.32 17.99
C VAL A 181 13.16 35.42 18.59
N GLY A 182 12.51 36.58 18.48
CA GLY A 182 11.15 36.79 18.97
C GLY A 182 11.03 36.68 20.50
N GLU A 183 9.80 36.60 20.99
CA GLU A 183 9.54 36.38 22.41
C GLU A 183 9.72 34.89 22.74
N VAL A 184 10.77 34.59 23.52
CA VAL A 184 11.01 33.23 24.03
C VAL A 184 9.80 32.80 24.87
N PRO A 185 9.20 31.61 24.64
CA PRO A 185 8.14 31.08 25.48
C PRO A 185 8.70 30.81 26.87
N GLY A 186 8.51 31.78 27.76
CA GLY A 186 8.93 31.73 29.14
C GLY A 186 7.81 32.20 30.02
N ASP A 187 7.65 31.54 31.17
CA ASP A 187 6.90 32.02 32.32
C ASP A 187 7.09 33.55 32.45
N GLY A 188 5.99 34.29 32.37
CA GLY A 188 5.94 35.76 32.36
C GLY A 188 6.53 36.46 33.58
N GLN A 189 7.23 35.76 34.47
CA GLN A 189 7.95 36.29 35.62
C GLN A 189 9.10 37.26 35.29
N ARG A 190 9.62 37.30 34.06
CA ARG A 190 10.71 38.23 33.68
C ARG A 190 10.29 39.20 32.58
N ASP A 191 9.90 40.41 32.98
CA ASP A 191 9.67 41.52 32.04
C ASP A 191 10.99 41.99 31.40
N LYS A 192 11.17 41.67 30.12
CA LYS A 192 12.34 42.05 29.30
C LYS A 192 12.14 43.40 28.60
N SER A 193 11.00 44.07 28.78
CA SER A 193 10.67 45.34 28.10
C SER A 193 11.66 46.45 28.43
N ARG A 194 12.10 46.54 29.69
CA ARG A 194 13.11 47.52 30.13
C ARG A 194 14.47 47.26 29.49
N PHE A 195 14.84 45.98 29.34
CA PHE A 195 16.09 45.57 28.70
C PHE A 195 16.07 45.83 27.19
N LYS A 196 14.96 45.51 26.51
CA LYS A 196 14.74 45.84 25.09
C LYS A 196 14.78 47.36 24.86
N GLY A 197 14.24 48.15 25.79
CA GLY A 197 14.33 49.60 25.78
C GLY A 197 15.77 50.13 25.94
N LEU A 198 16.59 49.48 26.77
CA LEU A 198 18.02 49.80 26.91
C LEU A 198 18.79 49.47 25.62
N LEU A 199 18.57 48.29 25.03
CA LEU A 199 19.19 47.87 23.77
C LEU A 199 18.87 48.83 22.61
N LYS A 200 17.61 49.26 22.50
CA LYS A 200 17.23 50.30 21.52
C LYS A 200 17.94 51.63 21.72
N LYS A 201 18.27 52.00 22.97
CA LYS A 201 19.03 53.23 23.28
C LYS A 201 20.53 53.09 23.01
N LEU A 202 21.05 51.86 22.95
CA LEU A 202 22.44 51.52 22.66
C LEU A 202 22.70 51.39 21.15
N LYS A 203 21.65 51.11 20.38
CA LYS A 203 21.63 51.11 18.91
C LYS A 203 22.27 52.38 18.33
N GLY A 204 23.24 52.24 17.43
CA GLY A 204 23.89 53.34 16.70
C GLY A 204 24.82 54.26 17.50
N LYS A 205 25.14 53.96 18.77
CA LYS A 205 26.06 54.78 19.56
C LYS A 205 27.48 54.19 19.56
N GLU A 206 28.39 54.83 18.83
CA GLU A 206 29.78 54.39 18.67
C GLU A 206 30.67 54.63 19.91
N THR A 207 30.28 55.55 20.80
CA THR A 207 31.05 55.92 22.01
C THR A 207 30.80 55.02 23.22
N VAL A 208 30.00 53.96 23.06
CA VAL A 208 29.64 53.06 24.14
C VAL A 208 30.65 51.91 24.21
N PRO A 209 31.06 51.47 25.40
CA PRO A 209 31.93 50.30 25.54
C PRO A 209 31.38 49.09 24.76
N GLY A 210 32.26 48.47 23.97
CA GLY A 210 31.92 47.32 23.11
C GLY A 210 31.30 47.66 21.75
N ALA A 211 31.07 48.94 21.41
CA ALA A 211 30.47 49.33 20.13
C ALA A 211 31.38 49.08 18.92
N GLY A 212 32.70 49.24 19.07
CA GLY A 212 33.71 49.12 18.00
C GLY A 212 34.17 47.69 17.66
N GLY A 213 33.64 46.66 18.33
CA GLY A 213 34.12 45.29 18.18
C GLY A 213 35.51 45.05 18.80
N TYR A 214 35.88 43.79 18.95
CA TYR A 214 37.26 43.32 19.21
C TYR A 214 37.79 42.65 17.95
#